data_AF-A0A6G8C5N6-F1
#
_entry.id   AF-A0A6G8C5N6-F1
#
_cell.length_a   1.000
_cell.length_b   1.000
_cell.length_c   1.000
_cell.angle_alpha   90.00
_cell.angle_beta   90.00
_cell.angle_gamma   90.00
#
_symmetry.space_group_name_H-M   'P 1'
#
loop_
_entity.id
_entity.type
_entity.pdbx_description
1 polymer ?
#
loop_
_entity_poly.entity_id
_entity_poly.type
_entity_poly.pdbx_seq_one_letter_code
_entity_poly.pdbx_strand_id
1 'polypeptide(L)'
;MKKISKAVLPLLAAISLTGCWDKFSKTEEPQPQAQPQAASQPKKDPIAQLQSMLASREAIGLNLEYVVRVSGQAMRIEGNQQQFDLQGCKFVLTTDDAKQSILGVQLELSRECPVDVGPILNADKPIRPAELTFGMAEQYFRPGNYLSDCLSMCGNSYDPSIFWAAEGSRADGFGTVVLSVPITGDAVVNAASRWRDAMEKSESEDWIVVQTGFNCAPEKYRDVAVREFSGMHPAYLSFGHSVEYPACSEPVPATAPVPVAVNNGMVTVPKPRSDCDMEYGAYLKSKGLVPKEKSVHGPEDRDFAGYGCPYRIEPAPESQVSPGAKVTFRSAWEAG
;
A
#
# COMPACT_ATOMS: atom_id res chain seq x y z
N MET A 1 47.93 21.13 45.75
CA MET A 1 48.64 20.40 46.83
C MET A 1 48.34 18.91 46.70
N LYS A 2 49.40 18.09 46.83
CA LYS A 2 49.48 16.63 47.05
C LYS A 2 48.99 15.63 45.98
N LYS A 3 50.00 14.96 45.41
CA LYS A 3 50.07 13.68 44.69
C LYS A 3 49.77 12.47 45.59
N ILE A 4 49.62 11.29 44.94
CA ILE A 4 50.17 9.93 45.21
C ILE A 4 49.04 8.92 44.86
N SER A 5 49.05 8.10 43.79
CA SER A 5 49.98 7.09 43.22
C SER A 5 49.90 5.68 43.83
N LYS A 6 49.90 4.67 42.91
CA LYS A 6 50.23 3.22 43.02
C LYS A 6 49.07 2.29 43.46
N ALA A 7 48.94 1.02 43.04
CA ALA A 7 49.72 0.03 42.24
C ALA A 7 48.76 -1.18 41.97
N VAL A 8 48.69 -1.83 40.80
CA VAL A 8 49.57 -2.87 40.18
C VAL A 8 49.32 -4.33 40.66
N LEU A 9 48.79 -5.12 39.70
CA LEU A 9 49.04 -6.55 39.31
C LEU A 9 48.47 -7.77 40.13
N PRO A 10 48.38 -8.96 39.49
CA PRO A 10 47.38 -10.01 39.72
C PRO A 10 47.97 -11.28 40.37
N LEU A 11 47.11 -12.24 40.73
CA LEU A 11 47.55 -13.59 41.11
C LEU A 11 47.27 -14.60 39.99
N LEU A 12 48.35 -15.15 39.43
CA LEU A 12 48.42 -16.47 38.80
C LEU A 12 48.61 -17.51 39.90
N ALA A 13 47.86 -18.61 39.84
CA ALA A 13 48.17 -19.83 40.58
C ALA A 13 48.15 -21.02 39.62
N ALA A 14 49.34 -21.50 39.31
CA ALA A 14 49.60 -22.78 38.67
C ALA A 14 49.51 -23.89 39.74
N ILE A 15 48.89 -25.03 39.39
CA ILE A 15 48.95 -26.26 40.19
C ILE A 15 49.66 -27.32 39.35
N SER A 16 50.81 -27.74 39.87
CA SER A 16 51.72 -28.74 39.34
C SER A 16 51.35 -30.17 39.76
N LEU A 17 51.78 -31.10 38.91
CA LEU A 17 51.62 -32.56 38.92
C LEU A 17 52.25 -33.28 40.13
N THR A 18 51.64 -34.40 40.52
CA THR A 18 52.31 -35.58 41.07
C THR A 18 51.69 -36.83 40.46
N GLY A 19 52.51 -37.70 39.87
CA GLY A 19 52.09 -38.92 39.18
C GLY A 19 52.21 -40.20 40.00
N CYS A 20 51.82 -41.31 39.36
CA CYS A 20 52.27 -42.68 39.66
C CYS A 20 52.27 -43.48 38.34
N TRP A 21 53.42 -44.06 38.00
CA TRP A 21 53.60 -45.06 36.94
C TRP A 21 53.30 -46.46 37.48
N ASP A 22 52.70 -47.35 36.66
CA ASP A 22 53.34 -48.63 36.33
C ASP A 22 52.66 -49.35 35.13
N LYS A 23 53.52 -49.67 34.15
CA LYS A 23 53.58 -50.81 33.20
C LYS A 23 52.31 -51.56 32.75
N PHE A 24 52.08 -51.63 31.43
CA PHE A 24 52.55 -52.75 30.56
C PHE A 24 52.20 -52.47 29.09
N SER A 25 53.14 -52.80 28.19
CA SER A 25 53.05 -52.62 26.74
C SER A 25 51.95 -53.47 26.08
N LYS A 26 51.19 -52.85 25.18
CA LYS A 26 50.71 -53.49 23.95
C LYS A 26 50.63 -52.43 22.85
N THR A 27 51.40 -52.65 21.80
CA THR A 27 51.31 -51.94 20.52
C THR A 27 49.99 -52.36 19.88
N GLU A 28 49.02 -51.45 19.81
CA GLU A 28 47.77 -51.64 19.09
C GLU A 28 47.72 -50.58 17.98
N GLU A 29 47.50 -51.03 16.75
CA GLU A 29 47.36 -50.19 15.56
C GLU A 29 46.34 -49.07 15.80
N PRO A 30 46.55 -47.86 15.23
CA PRO A 30 45.53 -46.82 15.27
C PRO A 30 44.32 -47.27 14.44
N GLN A 31 43.27 -47.74 15.11
CA GLN A 31 41.96 -47.83 14.48
C GLN A 31 41.50 -46.41 14.10
N PRO A 32 40.90 -46.20 12.92
CA PRO A 32 40.33 -44.92 12.57
C PRO A 32 39.22 -44.59 13.57
N GLN A 33 39.47 -43.62 14.45
CA GLN A 33 38.42 -43.05 15.28
C GLN A 33 37.37 -42.46 14.34
N ALA A 34 36.20 -43.09 14.33
CA ALA A 34 35.00 -42.52 13.74
C ALA A 34 34.81 -41.13 14.33
N GLN A 35 34.95 -40.11 13.48
CA GLN A 35 34.61 -38.73 13.84
C GLN A 35 33.16 -38.72 14.33
N PRO A 36 32.83 -37.95 15.38
CA PRO A 36 31.45 -37.71 15.75
C PRO A 36 30.74 -37.15 14.52
N GLN A 37 29.78 -37.92 13.99
CA GLN A 37 28.87 -37.44 12.97
C GLN A 37 28.20 -36.20 13.55
N ALA A 38 28.58 -35.03 13.02
CA ALA A 38 27.84 -33.81 13.22
C ALA A 38 26.38 -34.15 12.87
N ALA A 39 25.50 -34.09 13.87
CA ALA A 39 24.08 -34.23 13.66
C ALA A 39 23.70 -33.24 12.55
N SER A 40 23.32 -33.76 11.39
CA SER A 40 22.84 -32.96 10.28
C SER A 40 21.63 -32.21 10.79
N GLN A 41 21.80 -30.91 11.05
CA GLN A 41 20.66 -30.02 11.26
C GLN A 41 19.72 -30.22 10.08
N PRO A 42 18.40 -30.38 10.31
CA PRO A 42 17.45 -30.51 9.21
C PRO A 42 17.64 -29.31 8.29
N LYS A 43 17.98 -29.56 7.02
CA LYS A 43 18.02 -28.54 5.98
C LYS A 43 16.66 -27.85 5.97
N LYS A 44 16.58 -26.62 6.51
CA LYS A 44 15.38 -25.80 6.39
C LYS A 44 15.08 -25.64 4.90
N ASP A 45 13.83 -25.86 4.51
CA ASP A 45 13.37 -25.62 3.15
C ASP A 45 13.68 -24.15 2.77
N PRO A 46 14.53 -23.89 1.76
CA PRO A 46 14.89 -22.53 1.37
C PRO A 46 13.69 -21.66 1.00
N ILE A 47 12.64 -22.25 0.42
CA ILE A 47 11.42 -21.52 0.07
C ILE A 47 10.65 -21.14 1.34
N ALA A 48 10.48 -22.07 2.28
CA ALA A 48 9.81 -21.79 3.55
C ALA A 48 10.54 -20.70 4.36
N GLN A 49 11.87 -20.71 4.31
CA GLN A 49 12.68 -19.66 4.93
C GLN A 49 12.47 -18.32 4.22
N LEU A 50 12.47 -18.29 2.89
CA LEU A 50 12.22 -17.07 2.12
C LEU A 50 10.82 -16.52 2.40
N GLN A 51 9.78 -17.36 2.42
CA GLN A 51 8.42 -16.95 2.76
C GLN A 51 8.36 -16.29 4.15
N SER A 52 9.04 -16.87 5.13
CA SER A 52 9.10 -16.31 6.49
C SER A 52 9.81 -14.94 6.51
N MET A 53 10.88 -14.79 5.74
CA MET A 53 11.57 -13.50 5.59
C MET A 53 10.65 -12.46 4.92
N LEU A 54 9.97 -12.83 3.81
CA LEU A 54 9.05 -11.97 3.07
C LEU A 54 7.79 -11.61 3.87
N ALA A 55 7.34 -12.46 4.78
CA ALA A 55 6.26 -12.20 5.73
C ALA A 55 6.76 -11.51 7.02
N SER A 56 7.95 -10.91 6.99
CA SER A 56 8.54 -10.18 8.11
C SER A 56 9.16 -8.87 7.63
N ARG A 57 9.50 -7.98 8.57
CA ARG A 57 10.16 -6.71 8.23
C ARG A 57 11.57 -6.88 7.67
N GLU A 58 12.18 -8.06 7.81
CA GLU A 58 13.47 -8.40 7.18
C GLU A 58 13.39 -8.42 5.64
N ALA A 59 12.19 -8.46 5.07
CA ALA A 59 11.98 -8.34 3.64
C ALA A 59 12.44 -7.00 3.08
N ILE A 60 12.30 -5.92 3.87
CA ILE A 60 12.63 -4.57 3.41
C ILE A 60 14.15 -4.42 3.34
N GLY A 61 14.65 -4.01 2.16
CA GLY A 61 16.08 -3.97 1.85
C GLY A 61 16.68 -5.30 1.39
N LEU A 62 15.90 -6.39 1.36
CA LEU A 62 16.36 -7.65 0.78
C LEU A 62 16.61 -7.47 -0.72
N ASN A 63 17.69 -8.08 -1.21
CA ASN A 63 18.06 -8.02 -2.62
C ASN A 63 17.10 -8.89 -3.44
N LEU A 64 16.46 -8.30 -4.45
CA LEU A 64 15.54 -9.01 -5.34
C LEU A 64 16.20 -10.21 -6.05
N GLU A 65 17.46 -10.10 -6.44
CA GLU A 65 18.22 -11.20 -7.07
C GLU A 65 18.32 -12.42 -6.13
N TYR A 66 18.41 -12.19 -4.82
CA TYR A 66 18.37 -13.27 -3.83
C TYR A 66 17.01 -13.97 -3.86
N VAL A 67 15.91 -13.22 -3.89
CA VAL A 67 14.55 -13.76 -4.00
C VAL A 67 14.44 -14.60 -5.26
N VAL A 68 14.74 -14.05 -6.43
CA VAL A 68 14.65 -14.73 -7.72
C VAL A 68 15.51 -16.00 -7.78
N ARG A 69 16.70 -15.98 -7.19
CA ARG A 69 17.58 -17.15 -7.13
C ARG A 69 16.99 -18.29 -6.30
N VAL A 70 16.25 -17.97 -5.24
CA VAL A 70 15.67 -18.96 -4.32
C VAL A 70 14.29 -19.41 -4.81
N SER A 71 13.42 -18.49 -5.23
CA SER A 71 12.05 -18.79 -5.66
C SER A 71 11.88 -19.12 -7.14
N GLY A 72 12.85 -18.78 -7.98
CA GLY A 72 12.64 -18.65 -9.42
C GLY A 72 12.09 -17.28 -9.81
N GLN A 73 11.81 -17.13 -11.10
CA GLN A 73 11.33 -15.86 -11.68
C GLN A 73 9.92 -15.50 -11.19
N ALA A 74 9.64 -14.20 -11.12
CA ALA A 74 8.31 -13.69 -10.84
C ALA A 74 7.31 -14.18 -11.89
N MET A 75 6.09 -14.48 -11.47
CA MET A 75 5.00 -14.87 -12.37
C MET A 75 4.54 -13.69 -13.23
N ARG A 76 4.66 -12.47 -12.70
CA ARG A 76 4.26 -11.23 -13.36
C ARG A 76 5.15 -10.08 -12.90
N ILE A 77 5.47 -9.18 -13.82
CA ILE A 77 6.29 -7.99 -13.57
C ILE A 77 5.57 -6.79 -14.18
N GLU A 78 5.30 -5.77 -13.37
CA GLU A 78 4.64 -4.53 -13.78
C GLU A 78 5.39 -3.34 -13.17
N GLY A 79 6.09 -2.58 -14.02
CA GLY A 79 6.95 -1.50 -13.52
C GLY A 79 8.01 -2.00 -12.53
N ASN A 80 7.90 -1.55 -11.28
CA ASN A 80 8.78 -1.93 -10.15
C ASN A 80 8.16 -3.00 -9.24
N GLN A 81 6.97 -3.52 -9.58
CA GLN A 81 6.28 -4.57 -8.84
C GLN A 81 6.52 -5.95 -9.46
N GLN A 82 6.71 -6.96 -8.61
CA GLN A 82 6.94 -8.34 -9.02
C GLN A 82 6.10 -9.31 -8.19
N GLN A 83 5.36 -10.17 -8.87
CA GLN A 83 4.42 -11.10 -8.24
C GLN A 83 5.01 -12.50 -8.13
N PHE A 84 4.93 -13.10 -6.95
CA PHE A 84 5.42 -14.44 -6.64
C PHE A 84 4.32 -15.26 -5.99
N ASP A 85 4.19 -16.53 -6.38
CA ASP A 85 3.47 -17.54 -5.62
C ASP A 85 4.50 -18.50 -5.02
N LEU A 86 4.63 -18.44 -3.71
CA LEU A 86 5.53 -19.28 -2.95
C LEU A 86 4.66 -20.20 -2.10
N GLN A 87 4.54 -21.47 -2.50
CA GLN A 87 3.82 -22.52 -1.76
C GLN A 87 2.46 -22.06 -1.17
N GLY A 88 1.62 -21.36 -1.97
CA GLY A 88 0.29 -20.89 -1.55
C GLY A 88 0.25 -19.50 -0.90
N CYS A 89 1.40 -18.84 -0.76
CA CYS A 89 1.49 -17.43 -0.40
C CYS A 89 1.75 -16.58 -1.64
N LYS A 90 0.81 -15.68 -1.94
CA LYS A 90 0.96 -14.73 -3.04
C LYS A 90 1.51 -13.41 -2.53
N PHE A 91 2.70 -13.06 -3.00
CA PHE A 91 3.40 -11.84 -2.67
C PHE A 91 3.50 -10.92 -3.88
N VAL A 92 3.35 -9.62 -3.66
CA VAL A 92 3.77 -8.57 -4.59
C VAL A 92 4.90 -7.80 -3.93
N LEU A 93 6.06 -7.77 -4.58
CA LEU A 93 7.25 -7.09 -4.09
C LEU A 93 7.44 -5.80 -4.90
N THR A 94 7.43 -4.66 -4.22
CA THR A 94 7.77 -3.36 -4.80
C THR A 94 9.24 -3.09 -4.58
N THR A 95 9.97 -2.71 -5.64
CA THR A 95 11.41 -2.46 -5.62
C THR A 95 11.76 -1.00 -5.85
N ASP A 96 13.01 -0.64 -5.57
CA ASP A 96 13.59 0.62 -6.04
C ASP A 96 13.65 0.70 -7.58
N ASP A 97 13.95 1.89 -8.11
CA ASP A 97 14.03 2.10 -9.57
C ASP A 97 15.14 1.28 -10.24
N ALA A 98 16.17 0.90 -9.48
CA ALA A 98 17.23 0.02 -9.94
C ALA A 98 16.82 -1.47 -9.94
N LYS A 99 15.65 -1.80 -9.38
CA LYS A 99 15.13 -3.16 -9.18
C LYS A 99 16.07 -4.04 -8.37
N GLN A 100 16.77 -3.46 -7.41
CA GLN A 100 17.76 -4.15 -6.58
C GLN A 100 17.20 -4.46 -5.21
N SER A 101 16.63 -3.46 -4.53
CA SER A 101 16.20 -3.59 -3.14
C SER A 101 14.68 -3.58 -3.04
N ILE A 102 14.13 -4.45 -2.19
CA ILE A 102 12.69 -4.45 -1.88
C ILE A 102 12.37 -3.26 -0.98
N LEU A 103 11.42 -2.43 -1.39
CA LEU A 103 10.92 -1.26 -0.66
C LEU A 103 9.53 -1.45 -0.07
N GLY A 104 8.77 -2.43 -0.58
CA GLY A 104 7.44 -2.76 -0.11
C GLY A 104 7.09 -4.20 -0.41
N VAL A 105 6.28 -4.79 0.45
CA VAL A 105 5.72 -6.13 0.28
C VAL A 105 4.22 -6.04 0.48
N GLN A 106 3.46 -6.66 -0.40
CA GLN A 106 2.04 -6.95 -0.22
C GLN A 106 1.85 -8.46 -0.21
N LEU A 107 1.13 -8.96 0.79
CA LEU A 107 0.77 -10.36 0.98
C LEU A 107 -0.76 -10.51 0.87
N GLU A 108 -1.22 -11.43 0.04
CA GLU A 108 -2.61 -11.88 0.05
C GLU A 108 -2.88 -12.73 1.29
N LEU A 109 -3.89 -12.33 2.08
CA LEU A 109 -4.24 -12.95 3.35
C LEU A 109 -5.16 -14.15 3.12
N SER A 110 -4.57 -15.27 2.69
CA SER A 110 -5.29 -16.51 2.39
C SER A 110 -5.14 -17.56 3.50
N ARG A 111 -6.03 -18.55 3.50
CA ARG A 111 -5.92 -19.74 4.39
C ARG A 111 -4.82 -20.70 3.95
N GLU A 112 -4.37 -20.58 2.71
CA GLU A 112 -3.37 -21.46 2.10
C GLU A 112 -1.95 -21.05 2.49
N CYS A 113 -1.75 -19.78 2.82
CA CYS A 113 -0.45 -19.24 3.18
C CYS A 113 -0.10 -19.58 4.65
N PRO A 114 0.94 -20.39 4.91
CA PRO A 114 1.23 -20.91 6.26
C PRO A 114 2.13 -19.99 7.11
N VAL A 115 2.49 -18.81 6.59
CA VAL A 115 3.42 -17.90 7.27
C VAL A 115 2.82 -17.29 8.53
N ASP A 116 3.69 -16.74 9.38
CA ASP A 116 3.31 -15.93 10.52
C ASP A 116 3.45 -14.44 10.16
N VAL A 117 2.37 -13.67 10.26
CA VAL A 117 2.38 -12.20 10.05
C VAL A 117 2.48 -11.40 11.34
N GLY A 118 2.47 -12.08 12.50
CA GLY A 118 2.65 -11.46 13.82
C GLY A 118 3.88 -10.55 13.93
N PRO A 119 5.06 -10.94 13.39
CA PRO A 119 6.26 -10.09 13.40
C PRO A 119 6.08 -8.73 12.71
N ILE A 120 5.20 -8.61 11.71
CA ILE A 120 4.92 -7.33 11.04
C ILE A 120 4.18 -6.38 11.99
N LEU A 121 3.30 -6.92 12.83
CA LEU A 121 2.42 -6.17 13.74
C LEU A 121 2.99 -6.04 15.15
N ASN A 122 4.20 -6.55 15.43
CA ASN A 122 4.76 -6.65 16.78
C ASN A 122 3.90 -7.50 17.75
N ALA A 123 3.18 -8.51 17.23
CA ALA A 123 2.38 -9.38 18.07
C ALA A 123 3.26 -10.31 18.93
N ASP A 124 2.80 -10.62 20.14
CA ASP A 124 3.46 -11.53 21.08
C ASP A 124 3.27 -13.01 20.71
N LYS A 125 2.35 -13.30 19.79
CA LYS A 125 2.00 -14.64 19.32
C LYS A 125 1.93 -14.68 17.80
N PRO A 126 2.16 -15.86 17.21
CA PRO A 126 1.96 -16.05 15.79
C PRO A 126 0.52 -15.74 15.38
N ILE A 127 0.37 -15.03 14.25
CA ILE A 127 -0.91 -14.72 13.62
C ILE A 127 -0.87 -15.29 12.22
N ARG A 128 -1.81 -16.19 11.90
CA ARG A 128 -1.93 -16.70 10.53
C ARG A 128 -2.60 -15.64 9.64
N PRO A 129 -2.24 -15.52 8.35
CA PRO A 129 -2.81 -14.53 7.45
C PRO A 129 -4.34 -14.47 7.48
N ALA A 130 -5.01 -15.62 7.41
CA ALA A 130 -6.47 -15.71 7.44
C ALA A 130 -7.14 -15.43 8.79
N GLU A 131 -6.37 -15.28 9.88
CA GLU A 131 -6.89 -14.94 11.22
C GLU A 131 -6.73 -13.44 11.52
N LEU A 132 -5.94 -12.73 10.71
CA LEU A 132 -5.71 -11.32 10.89
C LEU A 132 -7.02 -10.54 10.71
N THR A 133 -7.27 -9.60 11.62
CA THR A 133 -8.39 -8.66 11.53
C THR A 133 -7.89 -7.23 11.66
N PHE A 134 -8.68 -6.25 11.21
CA PHE A 134 -8.36 -4.84 11.44
C PHE A 134 -8.21 -4.51 12.93
N GLY A 135 -9.04 -5.11 13.79
CA GLY A 135 -8.99 -4.92 15.25
C GLY A 135 -7.71 -5.46 15.87
N MET A 136 -7.14 -6.54 15.33
CA MET A 136 -5.82 -7.01 15.77
C MET A 136 -4.71 -6.02 15.42
N ALA A 137 -4.77 -5.37 14.25
CA ALA A 137 -3.77 -4.37 13.88
C ALA A 137 -3.85 -3.11 14.76
N GLU A 138 -5.07 -2.66 15.07
CA GLU A 138 -5.35 -1.63 16.08
C GLU A 138 -4.72 -1.97 17.44
N GLN A 139 -4.82 -3.23 17.85
CA GLN A 139 -4.34 -3.71 19.15
C GLN A 139 -2.83 -3.89 19.21
N TYR A 140 -2.24 -4.59 18.25
CA TYR A 140 -0.84 -5.03 18.32
C TYR A 140 0.15 -4.00 17.77
N PHE A 141 -0.23 -3.28 16.72
CA PHE A 141 0.68 -2.34 16.08
C PHE A 141 0.57 -0.96 16.71
N ARG A 142 -0.50 -0.23 16.38
CA ARG A 142 -0.88 1.07 16.95
C ARG A 142 -2.22 1.51 16.35
N PRO A 143 -2.89 2.52 16.93
CA PRO A 143 -4.04 3.13 16.28
C PRO A 143 -3.70 3.61 14.86
N GLY A 144 -4.44 3.11 13.86
CA GLY A 144 -4.30 3.50 12.47
C GLY A 144 -5.43 4.40 11.98
N ASN A 145 -5.29 4.88 10.75
CA ASN A 145 -6.29 5.65 10.03
C ASN A 145 -7.10 4.74 9.13
N TYR A 146 -8.42 4.87 9.17
CA TYR A 146 -9.31 4.23 8.23
C TYR A 146 -9.53 5.14 7.02
N LEU A 147 -9.37 4.58 5.84
CA LEU A 147 -9.33 5.30 4.57
C LEU A 147 -10.13 4.49 3.53
N SER A 148 -10.47 5.12 2.41
CA SER A 148 -11.09 4.41 1.29
C SER A 148 -10.76 5.08 -0.03
N ASP A 149 -10.71 4.30 -1.11
CA ASP A 149 -10.63 4.88 -2.45
C ASP A 149 -11.88 5.71 -2.75
N CYS A 150 -13.04 5.19 -2.31
CA CYS A 150 -14.32 5.80 -2.53
C CYS A 150 -15.43 5.12 -1.69
N LEU A 151 -16.35 5.91 -1.15
CA LEU A 151 -17.52 5.44 -0.38
C LEU A 151 -18.86 5.66 -1.11
N SER A 152 -18.88 6.48 -2.16
CA SER A 152 -20.07 6.80 -2.94
C SER A 152 -19.68 7.31 -4.33
N MET A 153 -20.48 6.99 -5.35
CA MET A 153 -20.28 7.45 -6.73
C MET A 153 -18.91 7.05 -7.32
N CYS A 154 -18.43 5.83 -7.01
CA CYS A 154 -17.07 5.36 -7.34
C CYS A 154 -16.81 5.05 -8.82
N GLY A 155 -17.84 5.17 -9.67
CA GLY A 155 -17.78 4.77 -11.08
C GLY A 155 -17.77 3.25 -11.27
N ASN A 156 -18.13 2.79 -12.48
CA ASN A 156 -18.35 1.36 -12.77
C ASN A 156 -17.08 0.56 -13.12
N SER A 157 -15.89 1.16 -13.03
CA SER A 157 -14.62 0.52 -13.47
C SER A 157 -13.64 0.26 -12.33
N TYR A 158 -14.05 0.49 -11.09
CA TYR A 158 -13.15 0.46 -9.94
C TYR A 158 -13.81 -0.31 -8.79
N ASP A 159 -13.13 -1.32 -8.26
CA ASP A 159 -13.53 -2.02 -7.04
C ASP A 159 -12.90 -1.28 -5.85
N PRO A 160 -13.64 -0.37 -5.18
CA PRO A 160 -13.07 0.40 -4.08
C PRO A 160 -12.74 -0.51 -2.91
N SER A 161 -11.76 -0.11 -2.13
CA SER A 161 -11.34 -0.80 -0.91
C SER A 161 -11.48 0.08 0.32
N ILE A 162 -11.64 -0.58 1.46
CA ILE A 162 -11.39 0.02 2.78
C ILE A 162 -9.96 -0.29 3.16
N PHE A 163 -9.26 0.72 3.68
CA PHE A 163 -7.90 0.60 4.17
C PHE A 163 -7.85 0.93 5.64
N TRP A 164 -6.89 0.31 6.29
CA TRP A 164 -6.35 0.75 7.57
C TRP A 164 -4.86 0.97 7.35
N ALA A 165 -4.34 2.13 7.74
CA ALA A 165 -2.94 2.47 7.55
C ALA A 165 -2.34 3.09 8.81
N ALA A 166 -1.12 2.67 9.14
CA ALA A 166 -0.38 3.22 10.26
C ALA A 166 1.13 3.23 9.96
N GLU A 167 1.80 4.34 10.29
CA GLU A 167 3.25 4.44 10.20
C GLU A 167 3.91 3.77 11.42
N GLY A 168 4.95 2.99 11.21
CA GLY A 168 5.76 2.38 12.27
C GLY A 168 6.55 3.39 13.10
N SER A 169 7.14 2.91 14.18
CA SER A 169 8.05 3.74 14.97
C SER A 169 9.40 3.91 14.25
N ARG A 170 10.27 4.76 14.82
CA ARG A 170 11.67 4.87 14.36
C ARG A 170 12.42 3.54 14.44
N ALA A 171 12.12 2.70 15.43
CA ALA A 171 12.74 1.37 15.56
C ALA A 171 12.32 0.44 14.40
N ASP A 172 11.17 0.73 13.79
CA ASP A 172 10.61 0.01 12.65
C ASP A 172 11.00 0.68 11.31
N GLY A 173 11.96 1.61 11.35
CA GLY A 173 12.43 2.36 10.18
C GLY A 173 11.42 3.34 9.60
N PHE A 174 10.35 3.69 10.33
CA PHE A 174 9.20 4.44 9.81
C PHE A 174 8.50 3.73 8.64
N GLY A 175 8.58 2.39 8.56
CA GLY A 175 7.81 1.63 7.57
C GLY A 175 6.30 1.71 7.86
N THR A 176 5.49 1.90 6.83
CA THR A 176 4.03 1.89 6.93
C THR A 176 3.51 0.46 6.89
N VAL A 177 2.46 0.17 7.66
CA VAL A 177 1.66 -1.05 7.54
C VAL A 177 0.27 -0.65 7.06
N VAL A 178 -0.22 -1.35 6.04
CA VAL A 178 -1.53 -1.15 5.44
C VAL A 178 -2.27 -2.48 5.39
N LEU A 179 -3.52 -2.46 5.82
CA LEU A 179 -4.47 -3.54 5.58
C LEU A 179 -5.52 -3.05 4.61
N SER A 180 -5.93 -3.86 3.65
CA SER A 180 -7.01 -3.50 2.73
C SER A 180 -8.00 -4.63 2.51
N VAL A 181 -9.25 -4.24 2.26
CA VAL A 181 -10.32 -5.16 1.88
C VAL A 181 -11.20 -4.52 0.79
N PRO A 182 -11.41 -5.20 -0.35
CA PRO A 182 -12.35 -4.74 -1.37
C PRO A 182 -13.78 -4.66 -0.82
N ILE A 183 -14.53 -3.65 -1.26
CA ILE A 183 -15.95 -3.44 -0.93
C ILE A 183 -16.82 -4.30 -1.85
N THR A 184 -16.65 -5.62 -1.78
CA THR A 184 -17.30 -6.58 -2.71
C THR A 184 -18.11 -7.69 -2.03
N GLY A 185 -18.33 -7.60 -0.70
CA GLY A 185 -19.18 -8.53 0.06
C GLY A 185 -20.08 -7.84 1.07
N ASP A 186 -21.26 -8.42 1.33
CA ASP A 186 -22.34 -7.81 2.12
C ASP A 186 -21.87 -7.22 3.46
N ALA A 187 -20.99 -7.92 4.18
CA ALA A 187 -20.49 -7.43 5.46
C ALA A 187 -19.72 -6.10 5.30
N VAL A 188 -18.77 -6.06 4.34
CA VAL A 188 -17.94 -4.89 4.06
C VAL A 188 -18.78 -3.76 3.46
N VAL A 189 -19.67 -4.06 2.51
CA VAL A 189 -20.60 -3.11 1.89
C VAL A 189 -21.48 -2.44 2.95
N ASN A 190 -22.06 -3.22 3.87
CA ASN A 190 -22.91 -2.70 4.93
C ASN A 190 -22.12 -1.86 5.95
N ALA A 191 -20.90 -2.25 6.29
CA ALA A 191 -20.05 -1.47 7.18
C ALA A 191 -19.59 -0.15 6.53
N ALA A 192 -19.16 -0.18 5.28
CA ALA A 192 -18.81 1.00 4.50
C ALA A 192 -20.01 1.96 4.37
N SER A 193 -21.20 1.41 4.13
CA SER A 193 -22.44 2.20 4.12
C SER A 193 -22.71 2.86 5.47
N ARG A 194 -22.63 2.13 6.59
CA ARG A 194 -22.82 2.72 7.93
C ARG A 194 -21.77 3.76 8.28
N TRP A 195 -20.54 3.60 7.79
CA TRP A 195 -19.49 4.61 7.95
C TRP A 195 -19.80 5.87 7.16
N ARG A 196 -20.18 5.74 5.88
CA ARG A 196 -20.64 6.85 5.03
C ARG A 196 -21.88 7.54 5.61
N ASP A 197 -22.90 6.80 6.00
CA ASP A 197 -24.15 7.34 6.55
C ASP A 197 -23.91 8.13 7.86
N ALA A 198 -22.84 7.81 8.61
CA ALA A 198 -22.44 8.61 9.76
C ALA A 198 -21.84 9.96 9.36
N MET A 199 -21.11 10.01 8.24
CA MET A 199 -20.56 11.24 7.66
C MET A 199 -21.68 12.12 7.09
N GLU A 200 -22.60 11.54 6.31
CA GLU A 200 -23.71 12.26 5.65
C GLU A 200 -24.62 13.01 6.63
N LYS A 201 -24.67 12.59 7.90
CA LYS A 201 -25.44 13.29 8.94
C LYS A 201 -24.88 14.66 9.31
N SER A 202 -23.60 14.91 9.05
CA SER A 202 -22.91 16.13 9.48
C SER A 202 -22.11 16.82 8.37
N GLU A 203 -21.79 16.11 7.29
CA GLU A 203 -20.98 16.59 6.18
C GLU A 203 -21.81 16.73 4.90
N SER A 204 -21.36 17.57 3.97
CA SER A 204 -21.96 17.65 2.65
C SER A 204 -21.62 16.45 1.79
N GLU A 205 -22.45 16.19 0.78
CA GLU A 205 -22.15 15.21 -0.26
C GLU A 205 -20.80 15.50 -0.94
N ASP A 206 -20.50 16.77 -1.22
CA ASP A 206 -19.21 17.21 -1.77
C ASP A 206 -18.02 16.83 -0.88
N TRP A 207 -18.18 16.88 0.45
CA TRP A 207 -17.11 16.49 1.37
C TRP A 207 -16.79 15.00 1.25
N ILE A 208 -17.81 14.16 1.03
CA ILE A 208 -17.66 12.72 0.88
C ILE A 208 -17.15 12.36 -0.52
N VAL A 209 -17.81 12.87 -1.57
CA VAL A 209 -17.62 12.42 -2.95
C VAL A 209 -16.45 13.14 -3.64
N VAL A 210 -16.36 14.46 -3.49
CA VAL A 210 -15.40 15.28 -4.24
C VAL A 210 -14.11 15.47 -3.46
N GLN A 211 -14.22 15.78 -2.17
CA GLN A 211 -13.06 16.09 -1.33
C GLN A 211 -12.43 14.84 -0.72
N THR A 212 -13.14 13.69 -0.75
CA THR A 212 -12.74 12.48 -0.01
C THR A 212 -12.33 12.81 1.42
N GLY A 213 -13.11 13.68 2.08
CA GLY A 213 -12.70 14.34 3.31
C GLY A 213 -12.40 13.36 4.45
N PHE A 214 -12.93 12.15 4.39
CA PHE A 214 -12.61 11.04 5.30
C PHE A 214 -11.14 10.57 5.18
N ASN A 215 -10.48 10.76 4.03
CA ASN A 215 -9.04 10.52 3.89
C ASN A 215 -8.19 11.70 4.41
N CYS A 216 -8.76 12.91 4.40
CA CYS A 216 -8.09 14.15 4.82
C CYS A 216 -8.24 14.48 6.32
N ALA A 217 -9.33 14.02 6.93
CA ALA A 217 -9.58 14.11 8.37
C ALA A 217 -9.94 12.72 8.92
N PRO A 218 -9.01 11.74 8.83
CA PRO A 218 -9.28 10.35 9.17
C PRO A 218 -9.69 10.13 10.63
N GLU A 219 -9.37 11.07 11.52
CA GLU A 219 -9.76 11.03 12.94
C GLU A 219 -11.25 11.33 13.17
N LYS A 220 -11.92 12.08 12.28
CA LYS A 220 -13.25 12.66 12.52
C LYS A 220 -14.36 11.63 12.67
N TYR A 221 -14.27 10.52 11.93
CA TYR A 221 -15.24 9.41 11.94
C TYR A 221 -14.59 8.07 12.25
N ARG A 222 -13.43 8.12 12.92
CA ARG A 222 -12.62 6.95 13.21
C ARG A 222 -13.29 5.98 14.17
N ASP A 223 -14.01 6.48 15.17
CA ASP A 223 -14.73 5.68 16.15
C ASP A 223 -15.79 4.79 15.48
N VAL A 224 -16.50 5.36 14.49
CA VAL A 224 -17.43 4.62 13.64
C VAL A 224 -16.66 3.57 12.85
N ALA A 225 -15.58 3.94 12.15
CA ALA A 225 -14.79 3.00 11.35
C ALA A 225 -14.27 1.81 12.19
N VAL A 226 -13.66 2.09 13.35
CA VAL A 226 -13.16 1.05 14.27
C VAL A 226 -14.30 0.11 14.69
N ARG A 227 -15.47 0.66 15.06
CA ARG A 227 -16.63 -0.16 15.43
C ARG A 227 -17.08 -1.06 14.28
N GLU A 228 -17.15 -0.53 13.07
CA GLU A 228 -17.68 -1.26 11.92
C GLU A 228 -16.69 -2.29 11.35
N PHE A 229 -15.40 -1.99 11.33
CA PHE A 229 -14.39 -2.79 10.62
C PHE A 229 -13.51 -3.67 11.51
N SER A 230 -13.45 -3.44 12.83
CA SER A 230 -12.52 -4.16 13.72
C SER A 230 -12.60 -5.69 13.63
N GLY A 231 -13.81 -6.25 13.47
CA GLY A 231 -14.02 -7.69 13.34
C GLY A 231 -13.79 -8.26 11.93
N MET A 232 -13.46 -7.44 10.95
CA MET A 232 -13.29 -7.87 9.56
C MET A 232 -11.89 -8.39 9.28
N HIS A 233 -11.82 -9.37 8.39
CA HIS A 233 -10.57 -9.92 7.89
C HIS A 233 -10.16 -9.14 6.64
N PRO A 234 -8.95 -8.57 6.57
CA PRO A 234 -8.46 -7.94 5.37
C PRO A 234 -8.17 -8.97 4.28
N ALA A 235 -8.21 -8.54 3.02
CA ALA A 235 -7.77 -9.35 1.89
C ALA A 235 -6.25 -9.25 1.69
N TYR A 236 -5.65 -8.11 2.03
CA TYR A 236 -4.21 -7.87 1.84
C TYR A 236 -3.59 -7.22 3.07
N LEU A 237 -2.33 -7.58 3.31
CA LEU A 237 -1.40 -6.92 4.24
C LEU A 237 -0.22 -6.40 3.43
N SER A 238 -0.01 -5.09 3.46
CA SER A 238 1.11 -4.44 2.80
C SER A 238 1.99 -3.71 3.81
N PHE A 239 3.31 -3.74 3.64
CA PHE A 239 4.23 -3.03 4.52
C PHE A 239 5.52 -2.60 3.82
N GLY A 240 6.15 -1.53 4.32
CA GLY A 240 7.42 -1.00 3.82
C GLY A 240 7.43 0.53 3.68
N HIS A 241 8.37 1.04 2.89
CA HIS A 241 8.52 2.47 2.61
C HIS A 241 7.78 2.91 1.34
N SER A 242 7.43 1.95 0.48
CA SER A 242 6.71 2.20 -0.78
C SER A 242 5.45 1.33 -0.83
N VAL A 243 4.49 1.67 0.03
CA VAL A 243 3.18 1.01 0.09
C VAL A 243 2.11 1.98 -0.40
N GLU A 244 1.27 1.52 -1.32
CA GLU A 244 0.18 2.31 -1.88
C GLU A 244 -1.08 2.18 -1.04
N TYR A 245 -1.70 3.32 -0.77
CA TYR A 245 -3.00 3.47 -0.14
C TYR A 245 -3.51 4.90 -0.38
N PRO A 246 -4.82 5.17 -0.26
CA PRO A 246 -5.35 6.51 -0.42
C PRO A 246 -4.66 7.48 0.55
N ALA A 247 -4.06 8.52 0.02
CA ALA A 247 -3.63 9.66 0.81
C ALA A 247 -4.67 10.77 0.68
N CYS A 248 -4.68 11.70 1.63
CA CYS A 248 -5.28 12.99 1.36
C CYS A 248 -4.55 13.61 0.18
N SER A 249 -5.15 13.56 -1.00
CA SER A 249 -4.86 14.58 -1.99
C SER A 249 -5.35 15.88 -1.37
N GLU A 250 -4.43 16.82 -1.09
CA GLU A 250 -4.89 18.20 -1.00
C GLU A 250 -5.79 18.40 -2.24
N PRO A 251 -7.04 18.87 -2.08
CA PRO A 251 -7.83 19.21 -3.24
C PRO A 251 -6.92 20.13 -4.03
N VAL A 252 -6.52 19.72 -5.24
CA VAL A 252 -5.68 20.54 -6.12
C VAL A 252 -6.30 21.92 -6.00
N PRO A 253 -5.61 22.89 -5.38
CA PRO A 253 -6.26 24.13 -5.02
C PRO A 253 -6.87 24.59 -6.31
N ALA A 254 -8.21 24.74 -6.32
CA ALA A 254 -8.90 25.33 -7.44
C ALA A 254 -8.14 26.64 -7.62
N THR A 255 -7.22 26.67 -8.59
CA THR A 255 -6.16 27.66 -8.63
C THR A 255 -6.90 28.96 -8.53
N ALA A 256 -6.72 29.67 -7.41
CA ALA A 256 -7.36 30.95 -7.22
C ALA A 256 -7.12 31.70 -8.52
N PRO A 257 -8.17 32.20 -9.19
CA PRO A 257 -8.09 32.60 -10.58
C PRO A 257 -6.88 33.50 -10.70
N VAL A 258 -5.84 32.99 -11.38
CA VAL A 258 -4.70 33.82 -11.74
C VAL A 258 -5.35 34.99 -12.46
N PRO A 259 -5.20 36.24 -12.01
CA PRO A 259 -5.75 37.35 -12.74
C PRO A 259 -5.07 37.33 -14.10
N VAL A 260 -5.75 36.74 -15.09
CA VAL A 260 -5.28 36.71 -16.46
C VAL A 260 -5.26 38.16 -16.87
N ALA A 261 -4.05 38.66 -17.11
CA ALA A 261 -3.82 39.98 -17.66
C ALA A 261 -4.72 40.12 -18.89
N VAL A 262 -5.71 40.99 -18.77
CA VAL A 262 -6.65 41.31 -19.83
C VAL A 262 -5.86 42.00 -20.92
N ASN A 263 -5.55 41.27 -21.99
CA ASN A 263 -5.11 41.87 -23.24
C ASN A 263 -6.01 41.38 -24.37
N ASN A 264 -6.82 42.32 -24.86
CA ASN A 264 -7.70 42.27 -26.02
C ASN A 264 -8.85 41.25 -26.02
N GLY A 265 -9.67 41.28 -24.95
CA GLY A 265 -11.14 41.18 -25.02
C GLY A 265 -11.81 39.91 -25.54
N MET A 266 -11.08 38.89 -25.99
CA MET A 266 -11.61 37.63 -26.51
C MET A 266 -10.82 36.44 -25.98
N VAL A 267 -11.51 35.32 -25.80
CA VAL A 267 -11.01 34.05 -25.28
C VAL A 267 -11.20 32.99 -26.36
N THR A 268 -10.16 32.20 -26.62
CA THR A 268 -10.26 31.06 -27.54
C THR A 268 -10.97 29.88 -26.87
N VAL A 269 -11.98 29.30 -27.52
CA VAL A 269 -12.56 28.02 -27.09
C VAL A 269 -11.49 26.93 -27.24
N PRO A 270 -11.03 26.28 -26.16
CA PRO A 270 -9.96 25.29 -26.27
C PRO A 270 -10.46 23.98 -26.92
N LYS A 271 -9.56 23.19 -27.52
CA LYS A 271 -9.87 21.79 -27.89
C LYS A 271 -9.83 20.90 -26.64
N PRO A 272 -10.61 19.81 -26.58
CA PRO A 272 -10.44 18.77 -25.56
C PRO A 272 -8.98 18.30 -25.45
N ARG A 273 -8.51 17.95 -24.25
CA ARG A 273 -7.12 17.52 -24.01
C ARG A 273 -6.81 16.12 -24.52
N SER A 274 -7.85 15.32 -24.69
CA SER A 274 -7.85 13.99 -25.29
C SER A 274 -9.18 13.78 -26.01
N ASP A 275 -9.28 12.70 -26.78
CA ASP A 275 -10.52 12.34 -27.47
C ASP A 275 -11.70 12.16 -26.50
N CYS A 276 -11.42 11.80 -25.23
CA CYS A 276 -12.42 11.65 -24.17
C CYS A 276 -12.02 12.41 -22.89
N ASP A 277 -11.96 13.74 -23.00
CA ASP A 277 -11.72 14.64 -21.86
C ASP A 277 -12.99 14.77 -21.01
N MET A 278 -13.17 13.85 -20.05
CA MET A 278 -14.31 13.85 -19.12
C MET A 278 -14.40 15.12 -18.27
N GLU A 279 -13.30 15.88 -18.16
CA GLU A 279 -13.25 17.13 -17.40
C GLU A 279 -13.29 18.37 -18.30
N TYR A 280 -13.75 18.22 -19.55
CA TYR A 280 -13.78 19.34 -20.49
C TYR A 280 -14.59 20.54 -19.97
N GLY A 281 -15.64 20.30 -19.17
CA GLY A 281 -16.37 21.35 -18.48
C GLY A 281 -15.52 22.15 -17.49
N ALA A 282 -14.68 21.49 -16.69
CA ALA A 282 -13.73 22.15 -15.78
C ALA A 282 -12.64 22.88 -16.56
N TYR A 283 -12.17 22.30 -17.67
CA TYR A 283 -11.20 22.93 -18.54
C TYR A 283 -11.73 24.22 -19.18
N LEU A 284 -12.98 24.24 -19.65
CA LEU A 284 -13.65 25.45 -20.15
C LEU A 284 -13.75 26.55 -19.07
N LYS A 285 -14.11 26.18 -17.84
CA LYS A 285 -14.13 27.12 -16.71
C LYS A 285 -12.74 27.72 -16.44
N SER A 286 -11.68 26.91 -16.54
CA SER A 286 -10.29 27.38 -16.39
C SER A 286 -9.88 28.41 -17.44
N LYS A 287 -10.54 28.44 -18.61
CA LYS A 287 -10.35 29.45 -19.66
C LYS A 287 -11.29 30.65 -19.53
N GLY A 288 -12.08 30.73 -18.47
CA GLY A 288 -13.04 31.82 -18.26
C GLY A 288 -14.29 31.69 -19.14
N LEU A 289 -14.65 30.48 -19.56
CA LEU A 289 -15.86 30.17 -20.33
C LEU A 289 -16.90 29.48 -19.44
N VAL A 290 -18.18 29.56 -19.82
CA VAL A 290 -19.27 28.92 -19.08
C VAL A 290 -19.66 27.61 -19.77
N PRO A 291 -19.28 26.44 -19.24
CA PRO A 291 -19.65 25.16 -19.86
C PRO A 291 -21.16 24.92 -19.71
N LYS A 292 -21.76 24.39 -20.78
CA LYS A 292 -23.12 23.88 -20.77
C LYS A 292 -23.14 22.49 -21.39
N GLU A 293 -22.97 21.49 -20.55
CA GLU A 293 -23.04 20.09 -20.95
C GLU A 293 -24.50 19.71 -21.25
N LYS A 294 -24.69 19.01 -22.37
CA LYS A 294 -25.94 18.33 -22.72
C LYS A 294 -25.67 16.84 -22.67
N SER A 295 -26.10 16.20 -21.59
CA SER A 295 -26.06 14.75 -21.46
C SER A 295 -27.04 14.12 -22.46
N VAL A 296 -26.55 13.18 -23.27
CA VAL A 296 -27.34 12.41 -24.24
C VAL A 296 -27.31 10.93 -23.85
N HIS A 297 -28.44 10.23 -23.95
CA HIS A 297 -28.51 8.80 -23.65
C HIS A 297 -28.32 7.97 -24.92
N GLY A 298 -27.37 7.02 -24.89
CA GLY A 298 -27.20 5.97 -25.89
C GLY A 298 -26.91 6.45 -27.34
N PRO A 299 -26.89 5.52 -28.33
CA PRO A 299 -26.44 5.80 -29.69
C PRO A 299 -27.55 6.42 -30.57
N GLU A 300 -28.17 7.51 -30.11
CA GLU A 300 -29.14 8.25 -30.95
C GLU A 300 -28.44 9.17 -31.98
N ASP A 301 -27.22 9.61 -31.67
CA ASP A 301 -26.40 10.45 -32.55
C ASP A 301 -25.53 9.57 -33.48
N ARG A 302 -25.68 9.73 -34.80
CA ARG A 302 -24.93 8.97 -35.84
C ARG A 302 -23.41 9.15 -35.80
N ASP A 303 -22.93 10.17 -35.09
CA ASP A 303 -21.54 10.60 -34.90
C ASP A 303 -21.06 10.41 -33.45
N PHE A 304 -21.64 9.45 -32.73
CA PHE A 304 -21.26 9.06 -31.38
C PHE A 304 -19.74 8.86 -31.23
N ALA A 305 -19.11 9.68 -30.40
CA ALA A 305 -17.67 9.69 -30.19
C ALA A 305 -17.19 8.77 -29.05
N GLY A 306 -18.11 8.15 -28.29
CA GLY A 306 -17.82 7.36 -27.10
C GLY A 306 -18.48 7.92 -25.83
N TYR A 307 -18.56 7.10 -24.78
CA TYR A 307 -19.09 7.51 -23.48
C TYR A 307 -18.13 8.46 -22.76
N GLY A 308 -18.66 9.53 -22.18
CA GLY A 308 -17.86 10.54 -21.47
C GLY A 308 -17.01 11.44 -22.38
N CYS A 309 -17.12 11.33 -23.70
CA CYS A 309 -16.32 12.10 -24.66
C CYS A 309 -17.08 13.37 -25.11
N PRO A 310 -16.51 14.58 -25.02
CA PRO A 310 -17.16 15.81 -25.43
C PRO A 310 -17.22 15.94 -26.96
N TYR A 311 -18.41 16.10 -27.52
CA TYR A 311 -18.62 16.27 -28.98
C TYR A 311 -19.65 17.35 -29.30
N ARG A 312 -19.68 17.80 -30.57
CA ARG A 312 -20.52 18.92 -31.05
C ARG A 312 -20.40 20.17 -30.15
N ILE A 313 -19.15 20.61 -29.97
CA ILE A 313 -18.80 21.77 -29.16
C ILE A 313 -19.17 23.04 -29.92
N GLU A 314 -19.95 23.92 -29.27
CA GLU A 314 -20.46 25.17 -29.84
C GLU A 314 -20.26 26.34 -28.86
N PRO A 315 -19.56 27.42 -29.25
CA PRO A 315 -18.84 27.62 -30.51
C PRO A 315 -17.71 26.61 -30.71
N ALA A 316 -17.36 26.32 -31.97
CA ALA A 316 -16.37 25.30 -32.30
C ALA A 316 -15.02 25.56 -31.61
N PRO A 317 -14.24 24.52 -31.27
CA PRO A 317 -12.90 24.70 -30.77
C PRO A 317 -12.07 25.62 -31.68
N GLU A 318 -11.18 26.40 -31.06
CA GLU A 318 -10.37 27.46 -31.67
C GLU A 318 -11.12 28.74 -32.08
N SER A 319 -12.45 28.79 -31.90
CA SER A 319 -13.23 30.01 -32.09
C SER A 319 -12.90 31.07 -31.03
N GLN A 320 -12.87 32.34 -31.44
CA GLN A 320 -12.73 33.48 -30.53
C GLN A 320 -14.11 33.88 -30.00
N VAL A 321 -14.28 33.92 -28.68
CA VAL A 321 -15.53 34.29 -28.01
C VAL A 321 -15.27 35.33 -26.92
N SER A 322 -16.29 36.08 -26.51
CA SER A 322 -16.12 36.98 -25.36
C SER A 322 -15.85 36.18 -24.08
N PRO A 323 -15.09 36.74 -23.12
CA PRO A 323 -14.98 36.17 -21.78
C PRO A 323 -16.37 35.89 -21.17
N GLY A 324 -16.54 34.75 -20.51
CA GLY A 324 -17.83 34.31 -19.96
C GLY A 324 -18.84 33.81 -20.99
N ALA A 325 -18.47 33.70 -22.27
CA ALA A 325 -19.33 33.09 -23.28
C ALA A 325 -19.66 31.63 -22.92
N LYS A 326 -20.89 31.24 -23.25
CA LYS A 326 -21.37 29.88 -23.04
C LYS A 326 -20.81 28.97 -24.13
N VAL A 327 -20.17 27.88 -23.73
CA VAL A 327 -19.75 26.80 -24.63
C VAL A 327 -20.60 25.58 -24.32
N THR A 328 -21.44 25.21 -25.28
CA THR A 328 -22.28 24.01 -25.19
C THR A 328 -21.51 22.84 -25.77
N PHE A 329 -21.55 21.69 -25.11
CA PHE A 329 -21.01 20.46 -25.67
C PHE A 329 -21.92 19.29 -25.26
N ARG A 330 -21.93 18.22 -26.04
CA ARG A 330 -22.63 17.00 -25.71
C ARG A 330 -21.66 15.99 -25.11
N SER A 331 -22.17 15.19 -24.20
CA SER A 331 -21.50 14.02 -23.64
C SER A 331 -22.54 12.91 -23.58
N ALA A 332 -22.14 11.71 -24.00
CA ALA A 332 -23.04 10.57 -23.94
C ALA A 332 -22.82 9.78 -22.65
N TRP A 333 -23.91 9.35 -22.02
CA TRP A 333 -23.91 8.56 -20.79
C TRP A 333 -24.84 7.35 -20.94
N GLU A 334 -24.47 6.21 -20.35
CA GLU A 334 -25.37 5.06 -20.27
C GLU A 334 -26.57 5.42 -19.40
N ALA A 335 -27.78 5.13 -19.90
CA ALA A 335 -28.99 5.28 -19.09
C ALA A 335 -28.91 4.31 -17.91
N GLY A 336 -29.26 4.80 -16.71
CA GLY A 336 -29.32 4.00 -15.48
C GLY A 336 -30.39 2.91 -15.51
#